data_AF-A0A1G7EYT4-F1
#
_entry.id   AF-A0A1G7EYT4-F1
#
_cell.length_a   1.000
_cell.length_b   1.000
_cell.length_c   1.000
_cell.angle_alpha   90.00
_cell.angle_beta   90.00
_cell.angle_gamma   90.00
#
_symmetry.space_group_name_H-M   'P 1'
#
loop_
_entity.id
_entity.type
_entity.pdbx_description
1 polymer ?
#
loop_
_entity_poly.entity_id
_entity_poly.type
_entity_poly.pdbx_seq_one_letter_code
_entity_poly.pdbx_strand_id
1 'polypeptide(L)'
;MEHTPPDPAQIHAMMMAMIPFIFFGMLVVWAILIVPFWQIFKKAGMTPALSLLMILPLVNLIMLYVLAFSRWNVIPAGPEYPPYPPPYPPQPGYVPPTAYAAPPAYPPQQPPYVPPPTDPNTTA
;
A
#
# COMPACT_ATOMS: atom_id res chain seq x y z
N MET A 1 38.95 21.07 44.33
CA MET A 1 37.88 20.13 43.96
C MET A 1 38.57 18.81 43.67
N GLU A 2 38.75 17.98 44.70
CA GLU A 2 39.38 16.66 44.53
C GLU A 2 38.51 15.82 43.61
N HIS A 3 39.06 15.44 42.45
CA HIS A 3 38.39 14.58 41.50
C HIS A 3 38.60 13.14 42.00
N THR A 4 37.83 12.72 42.99
CA THR A 4 37.86 11.31 43.44
C THR A 4 37.50 10.43 42.24
N PRO A 5 38.37 9.51 41.82
CA PRO A 5 38.06 8.61 40.72
C PRO A 5 36.83 7.78 41.10
N PRO A 6 35.91 7.50 40.16
CA PRO A 6 34.72 6.69 40.44
C PRO A 6 35.11 5.32 41.03
N ASP A 7 34.41 4.90 42.08
CA ASP A 7 34.56 3.58 42.69
C ASP A 7 34.36 2.47 41.64
N PRO A 8 35.18 1.39 41.62
CA PRO A 8 34.93 0.21 40.79
C PRO A 8 33.47 -0.27 40.78
N ALA A 9 32.74 -0.21 41.89
CA ALA A 9 31.32 -0.59 41.96
C ALA A 9 30.43 0.35 41.11
N GLN A 10 30.71 1.64 41.14
CA GLN A 10 30.00 2.65 40.34
C GLN A 10 30.32 2.51 38.84
N ILE A 11 31.57 2.18 38.49
CA ILE A 11 31.97 1.91 37.10
C ILE A 11 31.22 0.69 36.55
N HIS A 12 31.10 -0.40 37.32
CA HIS A 12 30.32 -1.57 36.91
C HIS A 12 28.84 -1.25 36.70
N ALA A 13 28.23 -0.47 37.60
CA ALA A 13 26.83 -0.05 37.44
C ALA A 13 26.63 0.78 36.17
N MET A 14 27.55 1.70 35.87
CA MET A 14 27.54 2.48 34.63
C MET A 14 27.71 1.59 33.39
N MET A 15 28.63 0.62 33.42
CA MET A 15 28.82 -0.34 32.32
C MET A 15 27.56 -1.19 32.08
N MET A 16 26.94 -1.72 33.13
CA MET A 16 25.71 -2.52 33.01
C MET A 16 24.54 -1.72 32.45
N ALA A 17 24.44 -0.43 32.76
CA ALA A 17 23.44 0.47 32.20
C ALA A 17 23.72 0.82 30.72
N MET A 18 25.00 0.90 30.32
CA MET A 18 25.40 1.28 28.95
C MET A 18 25.34 0.12 27.96
N ILE A 19 25.63 -1.11 28.40
CA ILE A 19 25.61 -2.32 27.55
C ILE A 19 24.31 -2.49 26.74
N PRO A 20 23.09 -2.41 27.32
CA PRO A 20 21.86 -2.58 26.54
C PRO A 20 21.67 -1.47 25.51
N PHE A 21 22.10 -0.24 25.81
CA PHE A 21 22.04 0.89 24.88
C PHE A 21 22.97 0.67 23.68
N ILE A 22 24.18 0.18 23.92
CA ILE A 22 25.15 -0.17 22.88
C ILE A 22 24.60 -1.33 22.03
N PHE A 23 24.06 -2.36 22.66
CA PHE A 23 23.45 -3.50 21.96
C PHE A 23 22.27 -3.08 21.07
N PHE A 24 21.40 -2.23 21.62
CA PHE A 24 20.26 -1.70 20.88
C PHE A 24 20.72 -0.84 19.70
N GLY A 25 21.68 0.07 19.91
CA GLY A 25 22.27 0.88 18.84
C GLY A 25 22.90 0.02 17.74
N MET A 26 23.63 -1.03 18.12
CA MET A 26 24.22 -1.98 17.18
C MET A 26 23.15 -2.70 16.35
N LEU A 27 22.06 -3.15 16.98
CA LEU A 27 20.92 -3.76 16.29
C LEU A 27 20.27 -2.80 15.29
N VAL A 28 20.11 -1.52 15.65
CA VAL A 28 19.55 -0.49 14.76
C VAL A 28 20.45 -0.29 13.52
N VAL A 29 21.77 -0.18 13.71
CA VAL A 29 22.72 -0.06 12.59
C VAL A 29 22.64 -1.27 11.67
N TRP A 30 22.60 -2.47 12.22
CA TRP A 30 22.42 -3.71 11.44
C TRP A 30 21.10 -3.72 10.68
N ALA A 31 20.01 -3.28 11.29
CA ALA A 31 18.71 -3.20 10.63
C ALA A 31 18.75 -2.19 9.46
N ILE A 32 19.36 -1.02 9.63
CA ILE A 32 19.50 -0.01 8.58
C ILE A 32 20.29 -0.56 7.39
N LEU A 33 21.27 -1.43 7.62
CA LEU A 33 22.02 -2.09 6.54
C LEU A 33 21.21 -3.23 5.91
N ILE A 34 20.64 -4.14 6.70
CA ILE A 34 20.00 -5.36 6.19
C ILE A 34 18.66 -5.09 5.51
N VAL A 35 17.82 -4.20 6.06
CA VAL A 35 16.47 -3.92 5.56
C VAL A 35 16.45 -3.47 4.09
N PRO A 36 17.26 -2.49 3.63
CA PRO A 36 17.27 -2.12 2.21
C PRO A 36 17.70 -3.29 1.32
N PHE A 37 18.72 -4.07 1.70
CA PHE A 37 19.10 -5.27 0.93
C PHE A 37 17.96 -6.28 0.85
N TRP A 38 17.25 -6.53 1.94
CA TRP A 38 16.07 -7.39 1.96
C TRP A 38 15.00 -6.92 0.96
N GLN A 39 14.70 -5.62 0.91
CA GLN A 39 13.74 -5.07 -0.05
C GLN A 39 14.21 -5.21 -1.49
N ILE A 40 15.50 -5.03 -1.76
CA ILE A 40 16.07 -5.18 -3.09
C ILE A 40 15.98 -6.63 -3.56
N PHE A 41 16.31 -7.60 -2.70
CA PHE A 41 16.17 -9.03 -3.04
C PHE A 41 14.73 -9.43 -3.37
N LYS A 42 13.74 -8.88 -2.63
CA LYS A 42 12.32 -9.08 -2.97
C LYS A 42 11.98 -8.54 -4.35
N LYS A 43 12.52 -7.37 -4.74
CA LYS A 43 12.29 -6.76 -6.06
C LYS A 43 13.00 -7.52 -7.19
N ALA A 44 14.16 -8.12 -6.91
CA ALA A 44 14.90 -8.95 -7.86
C ALA A 44 14.29 -10.36 -8.04
N GLY A 45 13.21 -10.71 -7.32
CA GLY A 45 12.58 -12.04 -7.39
C GLY A 45 13.42 -13.15 -6.73
N MET A 46 14.35 -12.77 -5.85
CA MET A 46 15.18 -13.70 -5.07
C MET A 46 14.63 -13.88 -3.66
N THR A 47 14.99 -15.00 -3.01
CA THR A 47 14.61 -15.25 -1.61
C THR A 47 15.26 -14.21 -0.70
N PRO A 48 14.49 -13.40 0.06
CA PRO A 48 15.04 -12.34 0.90
C PRO A 48 15.93 -12.84 2.04
N ALA A 49 15.84 -14.12 2.41
CA ALA A 49 16.76 -14.76 3.35
C ALA A 49 18.23 -14.70 2.87
N LEU A 50 18.51 -14.51 1.58
CA LEU A 50 19.86 -14.26 1.08
C LEU A 50 20.48 -12.98 1.64
N SER A 51 19.66 -12.01 2.11
CA SER A 51 20.16 -10.82 2.80
C SER A 51 20.86 -11.14 4.13
N LEU A 52 20.54 -12.26 4.79
CA LEU A 52 21.23 -12.66 6.02
C LEU A 52 22.68 -13.10 5.73
N LEU A 53 22.97 -13.59 4.53
CA LEU A 53 24.34 -13.92 4.12
C LEU A 53 25.21 -12.67 3.84
N MET A 54 24.60 -11.47 3.73
CA MET A 54 25.32 -10.20 3.55
C MET A 54 26.16 -9.78 4.76
N ILE A 55 25.99 -10.45 5.90
CA ILE A 55 26.79 -10.22 7.12
C ILE A 55 28.29 -10.47 6.87
N LEU A 56 28.62 -11.38 5.94
CA LEU A 56 29.99 -11.69 5.56
C LEU A 56 30.48 -10.69 4.49
N PRO A 57 31.56 -9.92 4.72
CA PRO A 57 31.99 -8.84 3.82
C PRO A 57 32.35 -9.32 2.41
N LEU A 58 32.93 -10.53 2.29
CA LEU A 58 33.23 -11.13 0.98
C LEU A 58 31.98 -11.59 0.24
N VAL A 59 31.02 -12.17 0.96
CA VAL A 59 29.74 -12.60 0.37
C VAL A 59 28.93 -11.38 -0.05
N ASN A 60 29.03 -10.26 0.68
CA ASN A 60 28.40 -9.01 0.30
C ASN A 60 28.86 -8.53 -1.08
N LEU A 61 30.17 -8.53 -1.33
CA LEU A 61 30.71 -8.16 -2.64
C LEU A 61 30.21 -9.09 -3.76
N ILE A 62 30.25 -10.41 -3.54
CA ILE A 62 29.74 -11.38 -4.52
C ILE A 62 28.25 -11.18 -4.78
N MET A 63 27.46 -10.97 -3.73
CA MET A 63 26.02 -10.79 -3.84
C MET A 63 25.64 -9.46 -4.51
N LEU A 64 26.43 -8.39 -4.33
CA LEU A 64 26.27 -7.15 -5.10
C LEU A 64 26.48 -7.41 -6.60
N TYR A 65 27.49 -8.22 -6.98
CA TYR A 65 27.69 -8.65 -8.36
C TYR A 65 26.52 -9.50 -8.86
N VAL A 66 26.09 -10.51 -8.11
CA VAL A 66 24.93 -11.35 -8.47
C VAL A 66 23.68 -10.49 -8.65
N LEU A 67 23.42 -9.55 -7.76
CA LEU A 67 22.28 -8.65 -7.85
C LEU A 67 22.37 -7.73 -9.08
N ALA A 68 23.54 -7.15 -9.35
CA ALA A 68 23.78 -6.28 -10.50
C ALA A 68 23.54 -6.99 -11.84
N PHE A 69 23.93 -8.28 -11.94
CA PHE A 69 23.75 -9.08 -13.14
C PHE A 69 22.53 -10.00 -13.12
N SER A 70 21.73 -9.97 -12.05
CA SER A 70 20.49 -10.75 -11.97
C SER A 70 19.46 -10.24 -12.98
N ARG A 71 18.48 -11.06 -13.34
CA ARG A 71 17.34 -10.58 -14.13
C ARG A 71 16.47 -9.71 -13.22
N TRP A 72 16.27 -8.45 -13.58
CA TRP A 72 15.34 -7.59 -12.88
C TRP A 72 14.00 -7.70 -13.61
N ASN A 73 12.91 -7.80 -12.84
CA ASN A 73 11.58 -7.73 -13.43
C ASN A 73 11.32 -6.28 -13.87
N VAL A 74 11.87 -5.92 -15.02
CA VAL A 74 11.50 -4.70 -15.72
C VAL A 74 10.10 -4.94 -16.28
N ILE A 75 9.15 -4.11 -15.86
CA ILE A 75 7.92 -3.95 -16.62
C ILE A 75 8.41 -3.58 -18.02
N PRO A 76 8.14 -4.39 -19.07
CA PRO A 76 8.46 -3.99 -20.43
C PRO A 76 7.90 -2.59 -20.57
N ALA A 77 8.73 -1.61 -20.97
CA ALA A 77 8.24 -0.28 -21.28
C ALA A 77 6.96 -0.50 -22.09
N GLY A 78 5.82 -0.15 -21.48
CA GLY A 78 4.51 -0.44 -22.07
C GLY A 78 4.58 0.02 -23.52
N PRO A 79 4.03 -0.76 -24.47
CA PRO A 79 4.32 -0.66 -25.90
C PRO A 79 4.55 0.78 -26.23
N GLU A 80 5.81 1.14 -26.58
CA GLU A 80 6.28 2.52 -26.78
C GLU A 80 5.08 3.33 -27.24
N TYR A 81 4.52 4.17 -26.36
CA TYR A 81 3.35 4.95 -26.74
C TYR A 81 3.79 5.67 -28.01
N PRO A 82 3.22 5.33 -29.18
CA PRO A 82 3.67 5.97 -30.39
C PRO A 82 3.48 7.47 -30.16
N PRO A 83 4.39 8.33 -30.67
CA PRO A 83 4.24 9.77 -30.54
C PRO A 83 2.91 10.30 -31.12
N TYR A 84 2.16 9.42 -31.80
CA TYR A 84 0.78 9.60 -32.17
C TYR A 84 -0.12 8.63 -31.40
N PRO A 85 -1.11 9.11 -30.62
CA PRO A 85 -2.20 8.24 -30.19
C PRO A 85 -2.86 7.62 -31.44
N PRO A 86 -3.28 6.34 -31.40
CA PRO A 86 -4.02 5.75 -32.50
C PRO A 86 -5.25 6.63 -32.81
N PRO A 87 -5.63 6.80 -34.10
CA PRO A 87 -6.84 7.52 -34.46
C PRO A 87 -7.99 6.96 -33.64
N TYR A 88 -8.71 7.84 -32.93
CA TYR A 88 -9.87 7.40 -32.16
C TYR A 88 -10.82 6.64 -33.10
N PRO A 89 -11.34 5.47 -32.68
CA PRO A 89 -12.40 4.83 -33.45
C PRO A 89 -13.53 5.86 -33.67
N PRO A 90 -14.20 5.85 -34.83
CA PRO A 90 -15.34 6.72 -35.06
C PRO A 90 -16.27 6.59 -33.86
N GLN A 91 -16.48 7.68 -33.13
CA GLN A 91 -17.40 7.64 -32.00
C GLN A 91 -18.74 7.13 -32.55
N PRO A 92 -19.36 6.10 -31.94
CA PRO A 92 -20.69 5.67 -32.33
C PRO A 92 -21.53 6.93 -32.42
N GLY A 93 -22.08 7.19 -33.61
CA GLY A 93 -22.67 8.48 -33.95
C GLY A 93 -23.54 8.92 -32.78
N TYR A 94 -23.14 10.02 -32.14
CA TYR A 94 -23.92 10.58 -31.05
C TYR A 94 -25.23 11.02 -31.69
N VAL A 95 -26.23 10.15 -31.66
CA VAL A 95 -27.61 10.54 -31.94
C VAL A 95 -27.98 11.43 -30.77
N PRO A 96 -28.04 12.77 -30.93
CA PRO A 96 -28.63 13.58 -29.88
C PRO A 96 -30.03 12.99 -29.61
N PRO A 97 -30.50 12.91 -28.35
CA PRO A 97 -31.83 12.43 -28.07
C PRO A 97 -32.82 13.26 -28.89
N THR A 98 -33.27 12.73 -30.02
CA THR A 98 -34.33 13.33 -30.84
C THR A 98 -35.56 13.27 -29.96
N ALA A 99 -35.92 14.42 -29.38
CA ALA A 99 -37.11 14.67 -28.58
C ALA A 99 -37.46 13.50 -27.65
N TYR A 100 -37.15 13.65 -26.36
CA TYR A 100 -37.74 12.86 -25.26
C TYR A 100 -39.12 12.36 -25.69
N ALA A 101 -39.21 11.06 -26.02
CA ALA A 101 -40.50 10.45 -26.29
C ALA A 101 -41.35 10.78 -25.06
N ALA A 102 -42.48 11.46 -25.27
CA ALA A 102 -43.32 11.88 -24.16
C ALA A 102 -43.50 10.68 -23.22
N PRO A 103 -43.25 10.84 -21.91
CA PRO A 103 -43.38 9.72 -20.98
C PRO A 103 -44.79 9.12 -21.14
N PRO A 104 -44.92 7.79 -21.07
CA PRO A 104 -46.21 7.13 -21.25
C PRO A 104 -47.24 7.78 -20.33
N ALA A 105 -48.43 8.06 -20.87
CA ALA A 105 -49.50 8.68 -20.11
C ALA A 105 -49.72 7.89 -18.81
N TYR A 106 -49.62 8.58 -17.67
CA TYR A 106 -49.87 7.96 -16.37
C TYR A 106 -51.25 7.27 -16.40
N PRO A 107 -51.38 6.08 -15.78
CA PRO A 107 -52.71 5.48 -15.59
C PRO A 107 -53.62 6.51 -14.91
N PRO A 108 -54.92 6.57 -15.26
CA PRO A 108 -55.84 7.49 -14.61
C PRO A 108 -55.75 7.29 -13.10
N GLN A 109 -55.49 8.38 -12.38
CA GLN A 109 -55.39 8.33 -10.93
C GLN A 109 -56.70 7.80 -10.37
N GLN A 110 -56.62 6.75 -9.54
CA GLN A 110 -57.80 6.21 -8.88
C GLN A 110 -58.48 7.34 -8.11
N PRO A 111 -59.81 7.49 -8.21
CA PRO A 111 -60.50 8.53 -7.45
C PRO A 111 -60.20 8.35 -5.96
N PRO A 112 -60.13 9.45 -5.18
CA PRO A 112 -59.89 9.39 -3.75
C PRO A 112 -60.82 8.38 -3.10
N TYR A 113 -60.27 7.45 -2.31
CA TYR A 113 -61.08 6.49 -1.56
C TYR A 113 -62.03 7.26 -0.63
N VAL A 114 -63.33 7.20 -0.92
CA VAL A 114 -64.36 7.72 -0.04
C VAL A 114 -64.78 6.56 0.86
N PRO A 115 -64.50 6.61 2.18
CA PRO A 115 -65.00 5.58 3.08
C PRO A 115 -66.54 5.57 3.04
N PRO A 116 -67.17 4.38 3.13
CA PRO A 116 -68.63 4.29 3.11
C PRO A 116 -69.22 5.08 4.29
N PRO A 117 -70.42 5.68 4.13
CA PRO A 117 -71.09 6.39 5.21
C PRO A 117 -71.24 5.46 6.42
N THR A 118 -70.77 5.90 7.59
CA THR A 118 -71.08 5.23 8.85
C THR A 118 -72.58 5.37 9.09
N ASP A 119 -73.33 4.29 8.92
CA ASP A 119 -74.78 4.28 9.06
C ASP A 119 -75.14 4.44 10.56
N PRO A 120 -75.76 5.56 10.99
CA PRO A 120 -76.00 5.82 12.41
C PRO A 120 -77.08 4.92 13.04
N ASN A 121 -77.71 4.02 12.27
CA ASN A 121 -78.75 3.11 12.75
C ASN A 121 -78.24 1.70 13.06
N THR A 122 -76.93 1.50 13.20
CA THR A 122 -76.38 0.24 13.74
C THR A 122 -75.99 0.44 15.22
N THR A 123 -76.97 0.76 16.05
CA THR A 123 -76.91 0.59 17.51
C THR A 123 -78.20 -0.12 17.92
N ALA A 124 -78.04 -1.12 18.80
CA ALA A 124 -79.08 -2.01 19.31
C ALA A 124 -80.27 -1.30 19.97
#